data_AF-A0A9X0HVM7-F1
#
_entry.id   AF-A0A9X0HVM7-F1
#
_cell.length_a   1.000
_cell.length_b   1.000
_cell.length_c   1.000
_cell.angle_alpha   90.00
_cell.angle_beta   90.00
_cell.angle_gamma   90.00
#
_symmetry.space_group_name_H-M   'P 1'
#
loop_
_entity.id
_entity.type
_entity.pdbx_description
1 polymer ?
#
loop_
_entity_poly.entity_id
_entity_poly.type
_entity_poly.pdbx_seq_one_letter_code
_entity_poly.pdbx_strand_id
1 'polypeptide(L)'
;MVHVAVTGTLVLRFADVGVATYASLRVVGDPAKTVTWVVEQSGVVAAEDRLGGALPDPVDAESRLDALDRAINEGAFSSPTSEFELARTLGTQLIAPAAWQLLLDHASSPRATLFVSPSARLARMPWGLLAMPSDEGHRLMELVEVLLAPPPNIVNAPRTPAGWASRRDNPALLVLDPRVPGQRPDSALGSVLGRPAPDTVLSRHFADLATRRPLLPHAPAPVDLFRRTDADRRWLAGLLARQPSRMLYVGHATAAAGDVGHADRAALHLAEDRPLTAGELMSSRLPFPPRVALLACASGGDYQFDEASGLVAATILGGAQLVTATLWSLPTTAGYRRFAEPDADPMSEAIVAVDRAHEADDAGCAVNRWQRQRMRDWSAGDPTASPLYWAALVSFAVDGAR
;
A
#
# COMPACT_ATOMS: atom_id res chain seq x y z
N MET A 1 2.36 12.95 -33.43
CA MET A 1 2.28 11.59 -32.84
C MET A 1 3.56 11.41 -32.04
N VAL A 2 3.56 11.83 -30.78
CA VAL A 2 4.73 11.67 -29.91
C VAL A 2 4.79 10.19 -29.57
N HIS A 3 5.88 9.51 -29.94
CA HIS A 3 6.17 8.17 -29.47
C HIS A 3 6.22 8.21 -27.94
N VAL A 4 5.11 7.88 -27.28
CA VAL A 4 5.15 7.44 -25.89
C VAL A 4 5.98 6.16 -25.95
N ALA A 5 7.22 6.21 -25.50
CA ALA A 5 8.03 5.01 -25.35
C ALA A 5 7.21 4.04 -24.50
N VAL A 6 6.72 2.96 -25.12
CA VAL A 6 5.95 1.94 -24.40
C VAL A 6 6.93 1.33 -23.41
N THR A 7 6.77 1.65 -22.13
CA THR A 7 7.56 1.01 -21.07
C THR A 7 7.31 -0.49 -21.13
N GLY A 8 8.39 -1.27 -21.07
CA GLY A 8 8.27 -2.73 -21.01
C GLY A 8 7.35 -3.12 -19.84
N THR A 9 6.54 -4.15 -20.04
CA THR A 9 5.70 -4.69 -18.95
C THR A 9 6.15 -6.12 -18.66
N LEU A 10 6.46 -6.41 -17.40
CA LEU A 10 6.77 -7.74 -16.90
C LEU A 10 5.67 -8.22 -15.97
N VAL A 11 5.49 -9.52 -15.87
CA VAL A 11 4.58 -10.15 -14.89
C VAL A 11 5.36 -11.18 -14.10
N LEU A 12 5.41 -10.99 -12.77
CA LEU A 12 5.91 -11.96 -11.80
C LEU A 12 4.72 -12.61 -11.11
N ARG A 13 4.58 -13.93 -11.20
CA ARG A 13 3.45 -14.66 -10.62
C ARG A 13 3.95 -15.78 -9.73
N PHE A 14 3.34 -15.92 -8.56
CA PHE A 14 3.49 -17.04 -7.65
C PHE A 14 2.16 -17.81 -7.53
N ALA A 15 2.24 -19.13 -7.37
CA ALA A 15 1.09 -19.99 -7.15
C ALA A 15 1.46 -21.15 -6.23
N ASP A 16 0.73 -21.29 -5.13
CA ASP A 16 0.93 -22.39 -4.19
C ASP A 16 0.29 -23.66 -4.75
N VAL A 17 1.05 -24.75 -4.87
CA VAL A 17 0.56 -26.05 -5.37
C VAL A 17 1.17 -27.17 -4.52
N GLY A 18 0.33 -27.77 -3.67
CA GLY A 18 0.76 -28.82 -2.75
C GLY A 18 1.80 -28.31 -1.74
N VAL A 19 3.02 -28.83 -1.81
CA VAL A 19 4.13 -28.51 -0.90
C VAL A 19 5.16 -27.54 -1.50
N ALA A 20 4.83 -26.89 -2.62
CA ALA A 20 5.74 -26.00 -3.32
C ALA A 20 5.02 -24.76 -3.84
N THR A 21 5.76 -23.68 -4.00
CA THR A 21 5.28 -22.46 -4.65
C THR A 21 5.93 -22.34 -6.02
N TYR A 22 5.13 -22.39 -7.07
CA TYR A 22 5.61 -22.22 -8.44
C TYR A 22 5.65 -20.74 -8.79
N ALA A 23 6.75 -20.31 -9.39
CA ALA A 23 6.98 -18.93 -9.76
C ALA A 23 7.29 -18.80 -11.25
N SER A 24 6.85 -17.70 -11.84
CA SER A 24 7.16 -17.34 -13.22
C SER A 24 7.37 -15.85 -13.38
N LEU A 25 8.35 -15.46 -14.19
CA LEU A 25 8.59 -14.10 -14.63
C LEU A 25 8.57 -14.08 -16.15
N ARG A 26 7.75 -13.22 -16.74
CA ARG A 26 7.63 -13.11 -18.21
C ARG A 26 7.59 -11.66 -18.69
N VAL A 27 8.05 -11.45 -19.92
CA VAL A 27 7.87 -10.20 -20.65
C VAL A 27 6.54 -10.23 -21.40
N VAL A 28 5.68 -9.23 -21.19
CA VAL A 28 4.40 -9.13 -21.89
C VAL A 28 4.64 -8.84 -23.37
N GLY A 29 4.05 -9.65 -24.24
CA GLY A 29 4.23 -9.55 -25.70
C GLY A 29 5.40 -10.37 -26.25
N ASP A 30 6.23 -10.99 -25.40
CA ASP A 30 7.34 -11.84 -25.80
C ASP A 30 7.38 -13.15 -24.97
N PRO A 31 6.55 -14.16 -25.32
CA PRO A 31 6.46 -15.41 -24.56
C PRO A 31 7.77 -16.19 -24.46
N ALA A 32 8.69 -16.02 -25.42
CA ALA A 32 9.99 -16.68 -25.42
C ALA A 32 10.88 -16.19 -24.26
N LYS A 33 10.62 -14.99 -23.73
CA LYS A 33 11.27 -14.43 -22.54
C LYS A 33 10.45 -14.74 -21.29
N THR A 34 10.43 -16.01 -20.92
CA THR A 34 9.80 -16.50 -19.69
C THR A 34 10.78 -17.33 -18.89
N VAL A 35 10.91 -17.03 -17.59
CA VAL A 35 11.67 -17.81 -16.62
C VAL A 35 10.68 -18.40 -15.62
N THR A 36 10.84 -19.68 -15.29
CA THR A 36 10.04 -20.38 -14.28
C THR A 36 10.93 -21.05 -13.26
N TRP A 37 10.54 -21.04 -11.99
CA TRP A 37 11.25 -21.72 -10.92
C TRP A 37 10.28 -22.21 -9.84
N VAL A 38 10.80 -22.99 -8.90
CA VAL A 38 10.07 -23.47 -7.73
C VAL A 38 10.72 -22.89 -6.48
N VAL A 39 9.89 -22.39 -5.57
CA VAL A 39 10.30 -22.01 -4.22
C VAL A 39 9.79 -23.11 -3.29
N GLU A 40 10.74 -23.74 -2.59
CA GLU A 40 10.44 -24.76 -1.60
C GLU A 40 9.59 -24.18 -0.46
N GLN A 41 8.65 -24.97 0.08
CA GLN A 41 7.76 -24.50 1.16
C GLN A 41 8.54 -24.01 2.39
N SER A 42 9.66 -24.64 2.74
CA SER A 42 10.52 -24.18 3.84
C SER A 42 11.09 -22.78 3.60
N GLY A 43 11.38 -22.43 2.33
CA GLY A 43 11.83 -21.09 1.95
C GLY A 43 10.72 -20.06 2.09
N VAL A 44 9.48 -20.41 1.73
CA VAL A 44 8.31 -19.53 1.90
C VAL A 44 8.03 -19.26 3.37
N VAL A 45 7.97 -20.31 4.20
CA VAL A 45 7.74 -20.18 5.64
C VAL A 45 8.84 -19.35 6.30
N ALA A 46 10.11 -19.61 5.96
CA ALA A 46 11.23 -18.81 6.48
C ALA A 46 11.15 -17.32 6.08
N ALA A 47 10.67 -17.02 4.88
CA ALA A 47 10.45 -15.65 4.42
C ALA A 47 9.31 -14.97 5.19
N GLU A 48 8.20 -15.67 5.39
CA GLU A 48 7.04 -15.20 6.18
C GLU A 48 7.42 -14.93 7.63
N ASP A 49 8.05 -15.89 8.30
CA ASP A 49 8.47 -15.76 9.71
C ASP A 49 9.43 -14.59 9.90
N ARG A 50 10.39 -14.44 8.99
CA ARG A 50 11.42 -13.41 9.10
C ARG A 50 10.88 -12.01 8.81
N LEU A 51 9.93 -11.89 7.89
CA LEU A 51 9.19 -10.65 7.74
C LEU A 51 8.31 -10.40 8.97
N GLY A 52 7.56 -11.40 9.43
CA GLY A 52 6.66 -11.29 10.59
C GLY A 52 7.37 -10.76 11.84
N GLY A 53 8.56 -11.27 12.14
CA GLY A 53 9.39 -10.79 13.25
C GLY A 53 9.90 -9.35 13.13
N ALA A 54 9.80 -8.72 11.95
CA ALA A 54 10.16 -7.33 11.71
C ALA A 54 8.97 -6.36 11.75
N LEU A 55 7.74 -6.87 11.73
CA LEU A 55 6.52 -6.07 11.61
C LEU A 55 5.94 -5.69 12.98
N PRO A 56 5.21 -4.57 13.07
CA PRO A 56 4.64 -4.05 14.33
C PRO A 56 3.34 -4.75 14.73
N ASP A 57 3.10 -5.96 14.21
CA ASP A 57 1.99 -6.81 14.60
C ASP A 57 2.43 -7.71 15.77
N PRO A 58 1.62 -7.87 16.83
CA PRO A 58 1.96 -8.75 17.95
C PRO A 58 2.17 -10.20 17.53
N VAL A 59 3.21 -10.82 18.09
CA VAL A 59 3.47 -12.26 17.96
C VAL A 59 3.17 -12.95 19.30
N ASP A 60 2.49 -14.10 19.24
CA ASP A 60 2.12 -14.88 20.43
C ASP A 60 1.40 -14.05 21.52
N ALA A 61 2.01 -13.90 22.69
CA ALA A 61 1.47 -13.19 23.85
C ALA A 61 1.98 -11.75 23.98
N GLU A 62 2.68 -11.23 22.96
CA GLU A 62 3.24 -9.89 22.93
C GLU A 62 2.14 -8.82 23.03
N SER A 63 2.39 -7.76 23.81
CA SER A 63 1.48 -6.61 23.79
C SER A 63 1.71 -5.77 22.53
N ARG A 64 0.75 -4.92 22.15
CA ARG A 64 0.94 -3.99 21.02
C ARG A 64 2.12 -3.04 21.21
N LEU A 65 2.48 -2.74 22.46
CA LEU A 65 3.61 -1.87 22.76
C LEU A 65 4.93 -2.61 22.59
N ASP A 66 5.00 -3.86 23.05
CA ASP A 66 6.19 -4.70 22.87
C ASP A 66 6.44 -4.97 21.38
N ALA A 67 5.37 -5.26 20.61
CA ALA A 67 5.46 -5.45 19.16
C ALA A 67 5.99 -4.22 18.44
N LEU A 68 5.61 -3.04 18.92
CA LEU A 68 6.06 -1.78 18.35
C LEU A 68 7.51 -1.48 18.71
N ASP A 69 7.90 -1.73 19.95
CA ASP A 69 9.29 -1.62 20.41
C ASP A 69 10.20 -2.56 19.60
N ARG A 70 9.80 -3.83 19.47
CA ARG A 70 10.48 -4.82 18.63
C ARG A 70 10.63 -4.32 17.21
N ALA A 71 9.55 -3.89 16.55
CA ALA A 71 9.60 -3.46 15.17
C ALA A 71 10.50 -2.23 14.92
N ILE A 72 10.56 -1.31 15.89
CA ILE A 72 11.34 -0.06 15.77
C ILE A 72 12.80 -0.24 16.19
N ASN A 73 13.06 -0.95 17.29
CA ASN A 73 14.37 -0.94 17.97
C ASN A 73 15.16 -2.25 17.84
N GLU A 74 14.49 -3.39 17.63
CA GLU A 74 15.15 -4.71 17.71
C GLU A 74 15.10 -5.50 16.39
N GLY A 75 13.99 -5.42 15.68
CA GLY A 75 13.67 -6.22 14.51
C GLY A 75 14.46 -5.83 13.27
N ALA A 76 14.19 -6.49 12.14
CA ALA A 76 14.97 -6.24 10.92
C ALA A 76 14.82 -4.80 10.39
N PHE A 77 13.80 -4.05 10.78
CA PHE A 77 13.64 -2.65 10.38
C PHE A 77 14.23 -1.64 11.37
N SER A 78 15.02 -2.09 12.35
CA SER A 78 15.67 -1.22 13.33
C SER A 78 16.92 -0.50 12.83
N SER A 79 17.60 -1.05 11.82
CA SER A 79 18.82 -0.45 11.26
C SER A 79 18.96 -0.71 9.76
N PRO A 80 19.72 0.13 9.03
CA PRO A 80 20.00 -0.11 7.62
C PRO A 80 20.63 -1.46 7.33
N THR A 81 21.54 -1.90 8.21
CA THR A 81 22.24 -3.17 8.07
C THR A 81 21.31 -4.36 8.25
N SER A 82 20.51 -4.38 9.32
CA SER A 82 19.56 -5.48 9.59
C SER A 82 18.45 -5.54 8.53
N GLU A 83 18.03 -4.39 8.02
CA GLU A 83 17.02 -4.31 6.95
C GLU A 83 17.57 -4.87 5.65
N PHE A 84 18.79 -4.47 5.28
CA PHE A 84 19.44 -4.98 4.07
C PHE A 84 19.64 -6.50 4.11
N GLU A 85 20.01 -7.06 5.27
CA GLU A 85 20.11 -8.50 5.47
C GLU A 85 18.77 -9.24 5.32
N LEU A 86 17.67 -8.67 5.84
CA LEU A 86 16.32 -9.19 5.59
C LEU A 86 16.02 -9.19 4.09
N ALA A 87 16.18 -8.04 3.44
CA ALA A 87 15.86 -7.87 2.04
C ALA A 87 16.67 -8.78 1.10
N ARG A 88 17.97 -8.98 1.40
CA ARG A 88 18.84 -9.93 0.67
C ARG A 88 18.41 -11.38 0.91
N THR A 89 18.03 -11.71 2.14
CA THR A 89 17.51 -13.06 2.47
C THR A 89 16.23 -13.34 1.69
N LEU A 90 15.27 -12.42 1.71
CA LEU A 90 14.01 -12.56 0.97
C LEU A 90 14.25 -12.67 -0.54
N GLY A 91 15.09 -11.81 -1.11
CA GLY A 91 15.40 -11.84 -2.54
C GLY A 91 16.13 -13.11 -2.99
N THR A 92 17.00 -13.66 -2.13
CA THR A 92 17.67 -14.95 -2.37
C THR A 92 16.68 -16.12 -2.34
N GLN A 93 15.73 -16.11 -1.41
CA GLN A 93 14.77 -17.20 -1.23
C GLN A 93 13.67 -17.20 -2.29
N LEU A 94 13.20 -16.01 -2.70
CA LEU A 94 11.97 -15.90 -3.51
C LEU A 94 12.23 -15.74 -5.01
N ILE A 95 13.40 -15.22 -5.42
CA ILE A 95 13.69 -14.91 -6.82
C ILE A 95 14.94 -15.67 -7.31
N ALA A 96 14.74 -16.54 -8.31
CA ALA A 96 15.83 -17.31 -8.89
C ALA A 96 16.84 -16.42 -9.65
N PRO A 97 18.13 -16.81 -9.74
CA PRO A 97 19.16 -16.03 -10.45
C PRO A 97 18.79 -15.65 -11.89
N ALA A 98 18.18 -16.58 -12.64
CA ALA A 98 17.74 -16.31 -14.01
C ALA A 98 16.61 -15.25 -14.09
N ALA A 99 15.77 -15.16 -13.06
CA ALA A 99 14.73 -14.13 -12.99
C ALA A 99 15.33 -12.76 -12.64
N TRP A 100 16.31 -12.71 -11.73
CA TRP A 100 17.11 -11.50 -11.49
C TRP A 100 17.80 -11.00 -12.75
N GLN A 101 18.38 -11.89 -13.56
CA GLN A 101 18.99 -11.52 -14.83
C GLN A 101 17.96 -10.91 -15.80
N LEU A 102 16.78 -11.53 -15.93
CA LEU A 102 15.73 -10.98 -16.81
C LEU A 102 15.25 -9.59 -16.35
N LEU A 103 15.24 -9.31 -15.04
CA LEU A 103 14.93 -7.99 -14.50
C LEU A 103 16.04 -6.97 -14.84
N LEU A 104 17.31 -7.35 -14.72
CA LEU A 104 18.46 -6.52 -15.09
C LEU A 104 18.42 -6.13 -16.58
N ASP A 105 18.07 -7.09 -17.45
CA ASP A 105 17.94 -6.85 -18.90
C ASP A 105 16.87 -5.79 -19.22
N HIS A 106 15.96 -5.49 -18.29
CA HIS A 106 14.88 -4.51 -18.42
C HIS A 106 15.02 -3.30 -17.46
N ALA A 107 16.18 -3.12 -16.82
CA ALA A 107 16.40 -2.06 -15.83
C ALA A 107 16.68 -0.68 -16.44
N SER A 108 16.94 -0.62 -17.76
CA SER A 108 17.24 0.63 -18.47
C SER A 108 16.09 1.63 -18.45
N SER A 109 16.40 2.93 -18.59
CA SER A 109 15.39 3.98 -18.63
C SER A 109 14.74 4.10 -20.03
N PRO A 110 13.40 4.22 -20.14
CA PRO A 110 12.44 4.23 -19.04
C PRO A 110 12.24 2.82 -18.46
N ARG A 111 12.24 2.72 -17.13
CA ARG A 111 12.14 1.45 -16.40
C ARG A 111 10.88 0.69 -16.80
N ALA A 112 11.04 -0.61 -16.96
CA ALA A 112 9.89 -1.48 -17.17
C ALA A 112 8.99 -1.52 -15.91
N THR A 113 7.70 -1.72 -16.10
CA THR A 113 6.75 -1.95 -14.99
C THR A 113 6.60 -3.45 -14.75
N LEU A 114 6.87 -3.88 -13.53
CA LEU A 114 6.64 -5.23 -13.05
C LEU A 114 5.30 -5.31 -12.32
N PHE A 115 4.40 -6.15 -12.82
CA PHE A 115 3.17 -6.54 -12.12
C PHE A 115 3.40 -7.83 -11.37
N VAL A 116 3.33 -7.77 -10.04
CA VAL A 116 3.45 -8.94 -9.18
C VAL A 116 2.06 -9.47 -8.84
N SER A 117 1.86 -10.77 -9.02
CA SER A 117 0.68 -11.53 -8.59
C SER A 117 1.16 -12.58 -7.59
N PRO A 118 1.18 -12.25 -6.28
CA PRO A 118 1.65 -13.17 -5.26
C PRO A 118 0.67 -14.33 -5.04
N SER A 119 1.13 -15.39 -4.39
CA SER A 119 0.25 -16.37 -3.75
C SER A 119 -0.19 -15.85 -2.37
N ALA A 120 -1.11 -16.57 -1.70
CA ALA A 120 -1.66 -16.10 -0.43
C ALA A 120 -0.59 -15.95 0.67
N ARG A 121 0.35 -16.89 0.73
CA ARG A 121 1.50 -16.85 1.66
C ARG A 121 2.43 -15.67 1.39
N LEU A 122 2.59 -15.29 0.12
CA LEU A 122 3.49 -14.20 -0.27
C LEU A 122 2.78 -12.85 -0.41
N ALA A 123 1.52 -12.75 0.01
CA ALA A 123 0.69 -11.57 -0.16
C ALA A 123 1.21 -10.33 0.59
N ARG A 124 1.91 -10.54 1.72
CA ARG A 124 2.49 -9.47 2.54
C ARG A 124 3.90 -9.06 2.13
N MET A 125 4.51 -9.77 1.17
CA MET A 125 5.91 -9.54 0.81
C MET A 125 6.11 -8.13 0.25
N PRO A 126 7.08 -7.37 0.78
CA PRO A 126 7.41 -6.04 0.28
C PRO A 126 8.24 -6.18 -0.99
N TRP A 127 7.61 -6.54 -2.12
CA TRP A 127 8.31 -6.90 -3.37
C TRP A 127 9.39 -5.90 -3.79
N GLY A 128 9.12 -4.59 -3.66
CA GLY A 128 10.10 -3.56 -3.99
C GLY A 128 11.37 -3.58 -3.12
N LEU A 129 11.27 -4.06 -1.88
CA LEU A 129 12.36 -4.17 -0.90
C LEU A 129 13.36 -5.28 -1.25
N LEU A 130 12.92 -6.37 -1.90
CA LEU A 130 13.77 -7.53 -2.16
C LEU A 130 15.08 -7.11 -2.84
N ALA A 131 16.20 -7.61 -2.32
CA ALA A 131 17.53 -7.34 -2.88
C ALA A 131 18.07 -8.55 -3.64
N MET A 132 18.78 -8.26 -4.71
CA MET A 132 19.61 -9.25 -5.40
C MET A 132 20.67 -9.83 -4.45
N PRO A 133 21.00 -11.13 -4.56
CA PRO A 133 22.08 -11.75 -3.79
C PRO A 133 23.46 -11.32 -4.32
N SER A 134 23.86 -10.08 -4.04
CA SER A 134 25.21 -9.55 -4.26
C SER A 134 25.55 -8.51 -3.19
N ASP A 135 26.84 -8.21 -3.01
CA ASP A 135 27.30 -7.27 -1.97
C ASP A 135 26.81 -5.83 -2.19
N GLU A 136 26.65 -5.40 -3.46
CA GLU A 136 26.00 -4.12 -3.80
C GLU A 136 24.45 -4.22 -3.78
N GLY A 137 23.91 -5.44 -3.90
CA GLY A 137 22.51 -5.84 -3.85
C GLY A 137 21.47 -4.81 -4.26
N HIS A 138 21.29 -4.58 -5.57
CA HIS A 138 20.21 -3.73 -6.07
C HIS A 138 18.83 -4.21 -5.59
N ARG A 139 18.01 -3.27 -5.12
CA ARG A 139 16.61 -3.52 -4.76
C ARG A 139 15.78 -3.75 -6.02
N LEU A 140 14.72 -4.55 -5.92
CA LEU A 140 13.79 -4.75 -7.05
C LEU A 140 13.21 -3.42 -7.56
N MET A 141 12.85 -2.51 -6.64
CA MET A 141 12.36 -1.17 -6.98
C MET A 141 13.40 -0.29 -7.67
N GLU A 142 14.70 -0.61 -7.59
CA GLU A 142 15.79 0.06 -8.30
C GLU A 142 16.07 -0.54 -9.68
N LEU A 143 15.38 -1.62 -10.06
CA LEU A 143 15.46 -2.20 -11.40
C LEU A 143 14.21 -1.84 -12.20
N VAL A 144 13.04 -1.99 -11.59
CA VAL A 144 11.73 -1.86 -12.25
C VAL A 144 10.76 -1.03 -11.40
N GLU A 145 9.69 -0.54 -12.02
CA GLU A 145 8.55 0.02 -11.27
C GLU A 145 7.68 -1.15 -10.78
N VAL A 146 7.52 -1.31 -9.46
CA VAL A 146 6.85 -2.46 -8.86
C VAL A 146 5.40 -2.11 -8.52
N LEU A 147 4.47 -2.84 -9.12
CA LEU A 147 3.03 -2.75 -8.86
C LEU A 147 2.47 -4.15 -8.58
N LEU A 148 1.35 -4.23 -7.87
CA LEU A 148 0.58 -5.47 -7.79
C LEU A 148 -0.44 -5.53 -8.94
N ALA A 149 -0.54 -6.70 -9.55
CA ALA A 149 -1.68 -7.03 -10.38
C ALA A 149 -2.88 -7.24 -9.47
N PRO A 150 -4.08 -6.73 -9.79
CA PRO A 150 -5.28 -7.18 -9.10
C PRO A 150 -5.66 -8.60 -9.53
N PRO A 151 -6.41 -9.34 -8.69
CA PRO A 151 -6.85 -10.69 -9.01
C PRO A 151 -7.59 -10.75 -10.37
N PRO A 152 -7.34 -11.76 -11.23
CA PRO A 152 -7.93 -11.80 -12.57
C PRO A 152 -9.47 -11.78 -12.60
N ASN A 153 -10.13 -12.35 -11.58
CA ASN A 153 -11.58 -12.30 -11.43
C ASN A 153 -12.09 -10.87 -11.21
N ILE A 154 -11.31 -10.00 -10.57
CA ILE A 154 -11.63 -8.58 -10.36
C ILE A 154 -11.36 -7.77 -11.62
N VAL A 155 -10.20 -7.97 -12.26
CA VAL A 155 -9.83 -7.24 -13.48
C VAL A 155 -10.85 -7.47 -14.60
N ASN A 156 -11.30 -8.72 -14.75
CA ASN A 156 -12.24 -9.14 -15.80
C ASN A 156 -13.72 -9.00 -15.42
N ALA A 157 -14.03 -8.52 -14.22
CA ALA A 157 -15.41 -8.32 -13.79
C ALA A 157 -16.07 -7.16 -14.57
N PRO A 158 -17.38 -7.24 -14.87
CA PRO A 158 -18.12 -6.11 -15.43
C PRO A 158 -18.10 -4.92 -14.46
N ARG A 159 -17.53 -3.80 -14.89
CA ARG A 159 -17.50 -2.54 -14.14
C ARG A 159 -17.47 -1.35 -15.10
N THR A 160 -17.68 -0.15 -14.55
CA THR A 160 -17.51 1.11 -15.29
C THR A 160 -16.24 1.80 -14.79
N PRO A 161 -15.11 1.72 -15.51
CA PRO A 161 -13.88 2.38 -15.09
C PRO A 161 -14.07 3.89 -15.04
N ALA A 162 -13.63 4.52 -13.95
CA ALA A 162 -13.49 5.96 -13.87
C ALA A 162 -12.14 6.33 -14.50
N GLY A 163 -12.14 6.89 -15.71
CA GLY A 163 -10.91 7.24 -16.42
C GLY A 163 -10.22 8.48 -15.84
N TRP A 164 -8.94 8.39 -15.46
CA TRP A 164 -8.17 9.51 -14.90
C TRP A 164 -8.26 10.80 -15.73
N ALA A 165 -8.06 10.70 -17.05
CA ALA A 165 -8.09 11.85 -17.95
C ALA A 165 -9.40 12.64 -17.89
N SER A 166 -10.53 11.97 -17.61
CA SER A 166 -11.86 12.60 -17.52
C SER A 166 -12.18 13.20 -16.15
N ARG A 167 -11.40 12.84 -15.12
CA ARG A 167 -11.67 13.20 -13.72
C ARG A 167 -10.57 14.01 -13.06
N ARG A 168 -9.38 14.12 -13.66
CA ARG A 168 -8.19 14.74 -13.02
C ARG A 168 -8.43 16.17 -12.49
N ASP A 169 -9.33 16.93 -13.13
CA ASP A 169 -9.64 18.31 -12.77
C ASP A 169 -10.79 18.42 -11.73
N ASN A 170 -11.44 17.30 -11.39
CA ASN A 170 -12.49 17.26 -10.36
C ASN A 170 -11.90 17.41 -8.94
N PRO A 171 -12.73 17.74 -7.93
CA PRO A 171 -12.25 17.87 -6.55
C PRO A 171 -11.58 16.60 -5.98
N ALA A 172 -10.63 16.75 -5.06
CA ALA A 172 -10.06 15.63 -4.30
C ALA A 172 -10.96 15.26 -3.12
N LEU A 173 -11.26 13.97 -2.92
CA LEU A 173 -11.97 13.48 -1.74
C LEU A 173 -10.98 13.06 -0.64
N LEU A 174 -11.12 13.66 0.54
CA LEU A 174 -10.32 13.40 1.73
C LEU A 174 -11.21 12.83 2.83
N VAL A 175 -10.81 11.67 3.37
CA VAL A 175 -11.42 11.03 4.53
C VAL A 175 -10.30 10.80 5.54
N LEU A 176 -10.12 11.75 6.46
CA LEU A 176 -8.92 11.84 7.31
C LEU A 176 -9.25 11.58 8.78
N ASP A 177 -8.77 10.45 9.29
CA ASP A 177 -8.88 9.96 10.67
C ASP A 177 -10.31 10.15 11.23
N PRO A 178 -11.37 9.61 10.59
CA PRO A 178 -12.76 9.82 11.04
C PRO A 178 -12.91 9.37 12.50
N ARG A 179 -13.70 10.11 13.29
CA ARG A 179 -13.88 9.78 14.72
C ARG A 179 -14.85 8.61 14.88
N VAL A 180 -14.31 7.43 15.17
CA VAL A 180 -15.10 6.25 15.53
C VAL A 180 -15.90 6.51 16.81
N PRO A 181 -17.23 6.30 16.83
CA PRO A 181 -18.05 6.51 18.02
C PRO A 181 -17.61 5.67 19.23
N GLY A 182 -17.74 6.23 20.43
CA GLY A 182 -17.36 5.56 21.68
C GLY A 182 -15.85 5.40 21.93
N GLN A 183 -14.99 5.81 20.99
CA GLN A 183 -13.54 5.64 21.07
C GLN A 183 -12.84 6.91 21.56
N ARG A 184 -12.03 6.76 22.61
CA ARG A 184 -11.18 7.86 23.13
C ARG A 184 -9.98 8.08 22.20
N PRO A 185 -9.36 9.27 22.17
CA PRO A 185 -8.20 9.52 21.32
C PRO A 185 -7.01 8.57 21.55
N ASP A 186 -6.88 8.00 22.74
CA ASP A 186 -5.83 7.07 23.17
C ASP A 186 -6.28 5.59 23.15
N SER A 187 -7.49 5.29 22.69
CA SER A 187 -7.97 3.90 22.59
C SER A 187 -7.44 3.18 21.35
N ALA A 188 -7.74 1.89 21.24
CA ALA A 188 -7.33 1.05 20.10
C ALA A 188 -7.78 1.59 18.73
N LEU A 189 -8.95 2.24 18.69
CA LEU A 189 -9.50 2.93 17.51
C LEU A 189 -9.50 4.45 17.73
N GLY A 190 -8.51 4.94 18.48
CA GLY A 190 -8.29 6.35 18.79
C GLY A 190 -7.71 7.14 17.63
N SER A 191 -6.96 8.21 17.89
CA SER A 191 -6.38 9.00 16.80
C SER A 191 -5.21 8.28 16.13
N VAL A 192 -5.26 8.16 14.80
CA VAL A 192 -4.11 7.70 14.02
C VAL A 192 -3.05 8.80 13.89
N LEU A 193 -3.49 10.04 13.70
CA LEU A 193 -2.65 11.19 13.33
C LEU A 193 -2.33 12.12 14.50
N GLY A 194 -2.69 11.73 15.73
CA GLY A 194 -2.59 12.59 16.90
C GLY A 194 -3.59 13.75 16.90
N ARG A 195 -3.38 14.73 17.78
CA ARG A 195 -4.30 15.88 17.92
C ARG A 195 -4.20 16.79 16.68
N PRO A 196 -5.31 17.04 15.95
CA PRO A 196 -5.29 18.01 14.86
C PRO A 196 -4.92 19.41 15.36
N ALA A 197 -4.00 20.06 14.66
CA ALA A 197 -3.57 21.43 14.90
C ALA A 197 -3.19 22.11 13.56
N PRO A 198 -3.31 23.46 13.44
CA PRO A 198 -3.06 24.15 12.17
C PRO A 198 -1.63 24.04 11.63
N ASP A 199 -0.66 23.84 12.51
CA ASP A 199 0.78 23.81 12.23
C ASP A 199 1.33 22.41 11.92
N THR A 200 0.51 21.36 12.06
CA THR A 200 0.90 19.99 11.69
C THR A 200 1.27 19.91 10.21
N VAL A 201 2.14 18.95 9.86
CA VAL A 201 2.57 18.70 8.48
C VAL A 201 1.35 18.51 7.55
N LEU A 202 0.36 17.73 7.99
CA LEU A 202 -0.83 17.44 7.19
C LEU A 202 -1.77 18.64 7.06
N SER A 203 -1.99 19.41 8.13
CA SER A 203 -2.81 20.63 8.04
C SER A 203 -2.21 21.63 7.05
N ARG A 204 -0.88 21.83 7.08
CA ARG A 204 -0.18 22.69 6.12
C ARG A 204 -0.24 22.16 4.69
N HIS A 205 -0.04 20.84 4.51
CA HIS A 205 -0.11 20.20 3.19
C HIS A 205 -1.50 20.36 2.56
N PHE A 206 -2.57 20.08 3.30
CA PHE A 206 -3.93 20.22 2.75
C PHE A 206 -4.38 21.68 2.65
N ALA A 207 -3.82 22.60 3.44
CA ALA A 207 -4.00 24.03 3.23
C ALA A 207 -3.43 24.46 1.87
N ASP A 208 -2.19 24.07 1.56
CA ASP A 208 -1.56 24.33 0.27
C ASP A 208 -2.36 23.70 -0.87
N LEU A 209 -2.76 22.43 -0.72
CA LEU A 209 -3.55 21.74 -1.73
C LEU A 209 -4.89 22.45 -2.02
N ALA A 210 -5.57 22.96 -0.99
CA ALA A 210 -6.82 23.69 -1.13
C ALA A 210 -6.68 25.00 -1.92
N THR A 211 -5.48 25.59 -1.99
CA THR A 211 -5.21 26.78 -2.83
C THR A 211 -5.12 26.41 -4.32
N ARG A 212 -4.72 25.18 -4.63
CA ARG A 212 -4.47 24.70 -5.99
C ARG A 212 -5.67 23.97 -6.60
N ARG A 213 -6.51 23.33 -5.77
CA ARG A 213 -7.69 22.60 -6.24
C ARG A 213 -8.81 22.49 -5.20
N PRO A 214 -10.07 22.34 -5.63
CA PRO A 214 -11.17 22.09 -4.71
C PRO A 214 -11.03 20.76 -3.95
N LEU A 215 -11.42 20.76 -2.69
CA LEU A 215 -11.43 19.57 -1.82
C LEU A 215 -12.86 19.18 -1.42
N LEU A 216 -13.05 17.89 -1.17
CA LEU A 216 -14.25 17.27 -0.59
C LEU A 216 -13.86 16.56 0.71
N PRO A 217 -14.58 16.79 1.82
CA PRO A 217 -15.63 17.79 1.99
C PRO A 217 -15.06 19.22 1.90
N HIS A 218 -15.95 20.20 1.72
CA HIS A 218 -15.56 21.59 2.01
C HIS A 218 -15.44 21.76 3.52
N ALA A 219 -14.38 22.45 3.95
CA ALA A 219 -14.07 22.71 5.35
C ALA A 219 -13.65 24.18 5.52
N PRO A 220 -14.12 24.89 6.55
CA PRO A 220 -13.73 26.29 6.80
C PRO A 220 -12.23 26.45 7.05
N ALA A 221 -11.62 25.52 7.78
CA ALA A 221 -10.18 25.43 7.97
C ALA A 221 -9.65 24.02 7.65
N PRO A 222 -8.37 23.88 7.23
CA PRO A 222 -7.75 22.58 6.96
C PRO A 222 -7.83 21.60 8.13
N VAL A 223 -7.75 22.10 9.37
CA VAL A 223 -7.86 21.28 10.58
C VAL A 223 -9.23 20.61 10.74
N ASP A 224 -10.29 21.18 10.15
CA ASP A 224 -11.66 20.65 10.22
C ASP A 224 -11.91 19.46 9.25
N LEU A 225 -10.90 19.10 8.45
CA LEU A 225 -10.90 17.90 7.62
C LEU A 225 -10.67 16.62 8.45
N PHE A 226 -10.02 16.75 9.61
CA PHE A 226 -9.63 15.63 10.46
C PHE A 226 -10.67 15.34 11.55
N ARG A 227 -10.73 14.08 12.01
CA ARG A 227 -11.54 13.70 13.18
C ARG A 227 -13.02 14.06 13.07
N ARG A 228 -13.55 14.10 11.85
CA ARG A 228 -14.96 14.38 11.58
C ARG A 228 -15.86 13.35 12.25
N THR A 229 -16.98 13.80 12.80
CA THR A 229 -18.01 12.97 13.45
C THR A 229 -19.19 12.65 12.55
N ASP A 230 -19.24 13.23 11.35
CA ASP A 230 -20.31 13.08 10.36
C ASP A 230 -19.88 12.26 9.14
N ALA A 231 -18.65 11.74 9.13
CA ALA A 231 -18.06 10.98 8.04
C ALA A 231 -18.52 9.51 8.04
N ASP A 232 -19.84 9.27 7.95
CA ASP A 232 -20.46 7.94 7.84
C ASP A 232 -20.54 7.41 6.39
N ARG A 233 -21.04 6.18 6.19
CA ARG A 233 -21.19 5.57 4.86
C ARG A 233 -22.09 6.35 3.92
N ARG A 234 -23.11 7.05 4.43
CA ARG A 234 -24.04 7.85 3.60
C ARG A 234 -23.36 9.13 3.14
N TRP A 235 -22.59 9.76 4.03
CA TRP A 235 -21.74 10.90 3.72
C TRP A 235 -20.70 10.52 2.66
N LEU A 236 -20.02 9.39 2.81
CA LEU A 236 -19.05 8.89 1.83
C LEU A 236 -19.71 8.67 0.47
N ALA A 237 -20.85 7.97 0.43
CA ALA A 237 -21.60 7.74 -0.81
C ALA A 237 -22.01 9.06 -1.48
N GLY A 238 -22.47 10.05 -0.70
CA GLY A 238 -22.82 11.38 -1.19
C GLY A 238 -21.63 12.14 -1.80
N LEU A 239 -20.44 12.03 -1.21
CA LEU A 239 -19.23 12.65 -1.76
C LEU A 239 -18.71 11.92 -3.01
N LEU A 240 -18.77 10.59 -3.04
CA LEU A 240 -18.41 9.79 -4.21
C LEU A 240 -19.34 10.08 -5.40
N ALA A 241 -20.63 10.32 -5.16
CA ALA A 241 -21.59 10.72 -6.19
C ALA A 241 -21.23 12.05 -6.89
N ARG A 242 -20.38 12.89 -6.26
CA ARG A 242 -19.84 14.13 -6.86
C ARG A 242 -18.65 13.87 -7.80
N GLN A 243 -18.31 12.60 -8.02
CA GLN A 243 -17.31 12.13 -8.98
C GLN A 243 -15.93 12.78 -8.75
N PRO A 244 -15.32 12.61 -7.55
CA PRO A 244 -14.01 13.17 -7.27
C PRO A 244 -12.93 12.69 -8.25
N SER A 245 -11.82 13.42 -8.32
CA SER A 245 -10.66 13.00 -9.13
C SER A 245 -9.91 11.83 -8.51
N ARG A 246 -9.83 11.83 -7.19
CA ARG A 246 -9.11 10.87 -6.36
C ARG A 246 -9.72 10.84 -4.97
N MET A 247 -9.50 9.75 -4.24
CA MET A 247 -9.88 9.61 -2.84
C MET A 247 -8.65 9.24 -2.01
N LEU A 248 -8.45 9.93 -0.89
CA LEU A 248 -7.47 9.59 0.14
C LEU A 248 -8.21 9.26 1.43
N TYR A 249 -8.14 8.00 1.84
CA TYR A 249 -8.59 7.52 3.13
C TYR A 249 -7.37 7.32 4.03
N VAL A 250 -7.41 7.91 5.22
CA VAL A 250 -6.44 7.68 6.29
C VAL A 250 -7.24 7.35 7.55
N GLY A 251 -7.00 6.21 8.18
CA GLY A 251 -7.77 5.83 9.35
C GLY A 251 -7.58 4.37 9.74
N HIS A 252 -8.53 3.86 10.53
CA HIS A 252 -8.50 2.48 10.98
C HIS A 252 -9.12 1.55 9.94
N ALA A 253 -8.48 0.40 9.75
CA ALA A 253 -9.07 -0.72 9.06
C ALA A 253 -9.03 -1.95 9.95
N THR A 254 -10.03 -2.81 9.80
CA THR A 254 -9.99 -4.17 10.35
C THR A 254 -9.60 -5.11 9.21
N ALA A 255 -8.49 -5.82 9.39
CA ALA A 255 -8.13 -6.92 8.51
C ALA A 255 -9.16 -8.05 8.65
N ALA A 256 -9.42 -8.78 7.56
CA ALA A 256 -10.23 -9.99 7.64
C ALA A 256 -9.53 -11.03 8.54
N ALA A 257 -10.27 -11.69 9.43
CA ALA A 257 -9.72 -12.66 10.36
C ALA A 257 -9.18 -13.89 9.59
N GLY A 258 -7.90 -14.23 9.80
CA GLY A 258 -7.18 -15.27 9.06
C GLY A 258 -7.75 -16.68 9.23
N ASP A 259 -8.40 -16.96 10.36
CA ASP A 259 -8.89 -18.31 10.69
C ASP A 259 -10.17 -18.68 9.91
N VAL A 260 -10.88 -17.69 9.37
CA VAL A 260 -12.15 -17.87 8.63
C VAL A 260 -12.17 -16.98 7.36
N GLY A 261 -11.18 -17.18 6.50
CA GLY A 261 -11.26 -17.19 5.03
C GLY A 261 -12.14 -16.21 4.24
N HIS A 262 -12.28 -14.95 4.65
CA HIS A 262 -13.24 -14.03 4.02
C HIS A 262 -12.69 -12.61 3.87
N ALA A 263 -11.98 -12.35 2.75
CA ALA A 263 -11.44 -11.01 2.43
C ALA A 263 -12.51 -9.91 2.42
N ASP A 264 -13.76 -10.25 2.09
CA ASP A 264 -14.91 -9.34 2.03
C ASP A 264 -15.29 -8.77 3.42
N ARG A 265 -14.76 -9.34 4.51
CA ARG A 265 -14.90 -8.81 5.88
C ARG A 265 -13.88 -7.74 6.23
N ALA A 266 -12.85 -7.53 5.43
CA ALA A 266 -11.95 -6.39 5.61
C ALA A 266 -12.78 -5.11 5.57
N ALA A 267 -12.55 -4.18 6.51
CA ALA A 267 -13.48 -3.09 6.72
C ALA A 267 -12.79 -1.77 7.05
N LEU A 268 -13.34 -0.67 6.55
CA LEU A 268 -12.94 0.69 6.89
C LEU A 268 -13.76 1.20 8.07
N HIS A 269 -13.11 1.83 9.04
CA HIS A 269 -13.81 2.50 10.12
C HIS A 269 -14.16 3.92 9.71
N LEU A 270 -15.44 4.26 9.90
CA LEU A 270 -16.02 5.56 9.60
C LEU A 270 -16.55 6.18 10.90
N ALA A 271 -17.15 7.36 10.84
CA ALA A 271 -17.78 7.98 12.00
C ALA A 271 -19.15 7.35 12.33
N GLU A 272 -19.19 6.02 12.46
CA GLU A 272 -20.38 5.22 12.77
C GLU A 272 -20.00 3.95 13.54
N ASP A 273 -20.98 3.33 14.21
CA ASP A 273 -20.74 2.20 15.13
C ASP A 273 -20.27 0.92 14.43
N ARG A 274 -20.68 0.72 13.17
CA ARG A 274 -20.37 -0.47 12.40
C ARG A 274 -19.37 -0.13 11.29
N PRO A 275 -18.22 -0.82 11.20
CA PRO A 275 -17.28 -0.58 10.14
C PRO A 275 -17.90 -0.96 8.78
N LEU A 276 -17.46 -0.29 7.73
CA LEU A 276 -17.93 -0.48 6.36
C LEU A 276 -17.08 -1.57 5.69
N THR A 277 -17.66 -2.74 5.46
CA THR A 277 -16.92 -3.90 4.94
C THR A 277 -16.71 -3.83 3.43
N ALA A 278 -15.71 -4.56 2.92
CA ALA A 278 -15.48 -4.73 1.48
C ALA A 278 -16.72 -5.34 0.79
N GLY A 279 -17.40 -6.30 1.40
CA GLY A 279 -18.67 -6.85 0.89
C GLY A 279 -19.79 -5.80 0.82
N GLU A 280 -19.90 -4.92 1.81
CA GLU A 280 -20.84 -3.79 1.78
C GLU A 280 -20.48 -2.77 0.68
N LEU A 281 -19.19 -2.49 0.48
CA LEU A 281 -18.71 -1.63 -0.61
C LEU A 281 -19.07 -2.21 -1.99
N MET A 282 -18.83 -3.50 -2.19
CA MET A 282 -19.14 -4.21 -3.44
C MET A 282 -20.64 -4.23 -3.74
N SER A 283 -21.45 -4.58 -2.73
CA SER A 283 -22.92 -4.64 -2.88
C SER A 283 -23.55 -3.27 -3.10
N SER A 284 -22.97 -2.21 -2.51
CA SER A 284 -23.44 -0.82 -2.68
C SER A 284 -23.07 -0.22 -4.03
N ARG A 285 -22.13 -0.81 -4.77
CA ARG A 285 -21.64 -0.33 -6.08
C ARG A 285 -21.29 1.16 -6.08
N LEU A 286 -20.59 1.61 -5.04
CA LEU A 286 -20.20 3.02 -4.91
C LEU A 286 -19.27 3.43 -6.08
N PRO A 287 -19.48 4.61 -6.70
CA PRO A 287 -18.70 5.06 -7.85
C PRO A 287 -17.35 5.63 -7.40
N PHE A 288 -16.40 4.75 -7.11
CA PHE A 288 -15.07 5.15 -6.69
C PHE A 288 -14.34 5.95 -7.80
N PRO A 289 -13.55 6.97 -7.43
CA PRO A 289 -12.77 7.74 -8.39
C PRO A 289 -11.66 6.89 -9.04
N PRO A 290 -11.04 7.37 -10.13
CA PRO A 290 -9.97 6.64 -10.82
C PRO A 290 -8.80 6.22 -9.91
N ARG A 291 -8.55 6.98 -8.84
CA ARG A 291 -7.42 6.79 -7.93
C ARG A 291 -7.89 6.79 -6.49
N VAL A 292 -7.55 5.74 -5.76
CA VAL A 292 -7.90 5.60 -4.34
C VAL A 292 -6.65 5.26 -3.55
N ALA A 293 -6.40 5.99 -2.47
CA ALA A 293 -5.39 5.65 -1.47
C ALA A 293 -6.09 5.22 -0.18
N LEU A 294 -5.78 4.02 0.30
CA LEU A 294 -6.29 3.43 1.54
C LEU A 294 -5.13 3.29 2.54
N LEU A 295 -4.78 4.38 3.23
CA LEU A 295 -3.72 4.38 4.25
C LEU A 295 -4.29 3.98 5.61
N ALA A 296 -4.47 2.67 5.76
CA ALA A 296 -5.04 2.02 6.94
C ALA A 296 -4.42 0.63 7.10
N CYS A 297 -4.40 0.07 8.30
CA CYS A 297 -3.68 -1.17 8.60
C CYS A 297 -4.08 -2.34 7.69
N ALA A 298 -3.10 -2.93 6.99
CA ALA A 298 -3.27 -4.08 6.09
C ALA A 298 -4.40 -3.92 5.05
N SER A 299 -4.65 -2.70 4.58
CA SER A 299 -5.74 -2.40 3.64
C SER A 299 -5.56 -3.04 2.25
N GLY A 300 -4.33 -3.45 1.91
CA GLY A 300 -3.96 -4.14 0.68
C GLY A 300 -3.91 -5.67 0.81
N GLY A 301 -4.50 -6.23 1.87
CA GLY A 301 -4.43 -7.65 2.22
C GLY A 301 -5.26 -8.60 1.34
N ASP A 302 -5.85 -8.14 0.24
CA ASP A 302 -6.73 -8.93 -0.63
C ASP A 302 -6.15 -10.31 -1.00
N TYR A 303 -4.86 -10.36 -1.34
CA TYR A 303 -4.21 -11.62 -1.73
C TYR A 303 -4.02 -12.62 -0.58
N GLN A 304 -4.17 -12.24 0.68
CA GLN A 304 -3.98 -13.15 1.84
C GLN A 304 -5.06 -14.24 1.91
N PHE A 305 -6.09 -14.17 1.06
CA PHE A 305 -7.24 -15.07 1.07
C PHE A 305 -7.42 -15.71 -0.31
N ASP A 306 -7.95 -16.94 -0.33
CA ASP A 306 -8.27 -17.66 -1.57
C ASP A 306 -9.25 -16.88 -2.45
N GLU A 307 -10.27 -16.28 -1.82
CA GLU A 307 -11.15 -15.30 -2.46
C GLU A 307 -10.62 -13.89 -2.21
N ALA A 308 -9.81 -13.38 -3.14
CA ALA A 308 -9.19 -12.06 -3.07
C ALA A 308 -10.19 -10.91 -3.39
N SER A 309 -11.25 -10.84 -2.59
CA SER A 309 -12.38 -9.91 -2.68
C SER A 309 -12.36 -8.89 -1.53
N GLY A 310 -11.20 -8.29 -1.26
CA GLY A 310 -11.01 -7.34 -0.17
C GLY A 310 -11.31 -5.89 -0.53
N LEU A 311 -10.72 -4.95 0.22
CA LEU A 311 -10.96 -3.51 0.05
C LEU A 311 -10.44 -2.98 -1.29
N VAL A 312 -9.31 -3.50 -1.76
CA VAL A 312 -8.76 -3.12 -3.07
C VAL A 312 -9.66 -3.61 -4.20
N ALA A 313 -10.11 -4.87 -4.13
CA ALA A 313 -11.07 -5.42 -5.07
C ALA A 313 -12.37 -4.60 -5.10
N ALA A 314 -12.91 -4.25 -3.92
CA ALA A 314 -14.15 -3.48 -3.82
C ALA A 314 -14.05 -2.11 -4.48
N THR A 315 -12.91 -1.42 -4.30
CA THR A 315 -12.66 -0.10 -4.90
C THR A 315 -12.45 -0.18 -6.42
N ILE A 316 -11.75 -1.21 -6.91
CA ILE A 316 -11.60 -1.45 -8.37
C ILE A 316 -12.95 -1.77 -9.01
N LEU A 317 -13.76 -2.64 -8.40
CA LEU A 317 -15.11 -2.96 -8.88
C LEU A 317 -16.02 -1.73 -8.93
N GLY A 318 -15.83 -0.78 -8.00
CA GLY A 318 -16.52 0.51 -8.01
C GLY A 318 -15.98 1.53 -9.02
N GLY A 319 -14.93 1.22 -9.77
CA GLY A 319 -14.45 2.01 -10.90
C GLY A 319 -13.00 2.48 -10.81
N ALA A 320 -12.30 2.28 -9.69
CA ALA A 320 -10.91 2.71 -9.56
C ALA A 320 -9.99 1.98 -10.56
N GLN A 321 -9.02 2.72 -11.12
CA GLN A 321 -7.99 2.20 -12.01
C GLN A 321 -6.67 1.96 -11.27
N LEU A 322 -6.42 2.72 -10.20
CA LEU A 322 -5.25 2.60 -9.35
C LEU A 322 -5.63 2.70 -7.87
N VAL A 323 -5.15 1.76 -7.07
CA VAL A 323 -5.37 1.73 -5.62
C VAL A 323 -4.03 1.61 -4.91
N THR A 324 -3.67 2.59 -4.08
CA THR A 324 -2.50 2.47 -3.19
C THR A 324 -2.98 2.07 -1.79
N ALA A 325 -2.37 1.04 -1.23
CA ALA A 325 -2.77 0.44 0.04
C ALA A 325 -1.54 0.04 0.86
N THR A 326 -1.74 -0.54 2.05
CA THR A 326 -0.65 -1.02 2.91
C THR A 326 -0.68 -2.54 3.07
N LEU A 327 0.50 -3.16 3.14
CA LEU A 327 0.67 -4.60 3.31
C LEU A 327 0.53 -5.08 4.78
N TRP A 328 0.69 -4.18 5.75
CA TRP A 328 0.66 -4.48 7.18
C TRP A 328 0.18 -3.28 8.01
N SER A 329 0.12 -3.45 9.33
CA SER A 329 -0.26 -2.40 10.28
C SER A 329 0.79 -1.29 10.36
N LEU A 330 0.40 -0.03 10.20
CA LEU A 330 1.32 1.09 10.34
C LEU A 330 1.34 1.60 11.78
N PRO A 331 2.52 1.91 12.36
CA PRO A 331 2.56 2.64 13.62
C PRO A 331 1.85 4.00 13.48
N THR A 332 1.05 4.36 14.49
CA THR A 332 0.49 5.72 14.57
C THR A 332 1.59 6.74 14.87
N THR A 333 1.35 8.03 14.59
CA THR A 333 2.31 9.09 14.92
C THR A 333 2.68 9.08 16.42
N ALA A 334 1.70 8.86 17.30
CA ALA A 334 1.94 8.75 18.74
C ALA A 334 2.66 7.46 19.12
N GLY A 335 2.35 6.33 18.47
CA GLY A 335 3.01 5.05 18.71
C GLY A 335 4.49 5.12 18.36
N TYR A 336 4.83 5.65 17.18
CA TYR A 336 6.21 5.74 16.72
C TYR A 336 7.07 6.63 17.63
N ARG A 337 6.57 7.81 18.01
CA ARG A 337 7.28 8.76 18.90
C ARG A 337 7.53 8.24 20.31
N ARG A 338 6.89 7.13 20.71
CA ARG A 338 7.18 6.49 22.00
C ARG A 338 8.56 5.83 22.03
N PHE A 339 9.05 5.41 20.85
CA PHE A 339 10.25 4.61 20.70
C PHE A 339 11.31 5.26 19.79
N ALA A 340 10.96 6.33 19.08
CA ALA A 340 11.83 7.11 18.21
C ALA A 340 11.90 8.58 18.62
N GLU A 341 12.73 9.36 17.92
CA GLU A 341 12.90 10.80 18.16
C GLU A 341 11.55 11.56 18.19
N PRO A 342 11.31 12.45 19.18
CA PRO A 342 9.98 13.04 19.43
C PRO A 342 9.38 13.83 18.27
N ASP A 343 10.21 14.42 17.41
CA ASP A 343 9.77 15.30 16.32
C ASP A 343 9.53 14.56 15.00
N ALA A 344 9.92 13.28 14.89
CA ALA A 344 9.72 12.50 13.69
C ALA A 344 8.22 12.19 13.45
N ASP A 345 7.78 12.27 12.19
CA ASP A 345 6.41 11.92 11.78
C ASP A 345 6.37 11.25 10.39
N PRO A 346 7.00 10.07 10.23
CA PRO A 346 7.01 9.34 8.97
C PRO A 346 5.60 8.95 8.47
N MET A 347 4.61 8.83 9.37
CA MET A 347 3.21 8.63 8.98
C MET A 347 2.69 9.82 8.16
N SER A 348 2.87 11.04 8.65
CA SER A 348 2.49 12.25 7.91
C SER A 348 3.25 12.39 6.59
N GLU A 349 4.56 12.07 6.57
CA GLU A 349 5.35 12.08 5.34
C GLU A 349 4.82 11.10 4.28
N ALA A 350 4.48 9.87 4.70
CA ALA A 350 3.92 8.87 3.80
C ALA A 350 2.57 9.32 3.22
N ILE A 351 1.69 9.91 4.03
CA ILE A 351 0.39 10.44 3.57
C ILE A 351 0.59 11.55 2.54
N VAL A 352 1.50 12.50 2.81
CA VAL A 352 1.83 13.60 1.89
C VAL A 352 2.39 13.06 0.57
N ALA A 353 3.29 12.08 0.66
CA ALA A 353 3.90 11.47 -0.52
C ALA A 353 2.88 10.76 -1.40
N VAL A 354 1.96 10.00 -0.81
CA VAL A 354 0.90 9.30 -1.54
C VAL A 354 -0.09 10.27 -2.17
N ASP A 355 -0.53 11.32 -1.46
CA ASP A 355 -1.41 12.33 -2.07
C ASP A 355 -0.75 13.02 -3.26
N ARG A 356 0.53 13.41 -3.13
CA ARG A 356 1.31 14.00 -4.24
C ARG A 356 1.47 13.03 -5.42
N ALA A 357 1.80 11.77 -5.14
CA ALA A 357 1.93 10.74 -6.16
C ALA A 357 0.62 10.55 -6.93
N HIS A 358 -0.52 10.60 -6.24
CA HIS A 358 -1.85 10.48 -6.85
C HIS A 358 -2.27 11.71 -7.69
N GLU A 359 -1.47 12.78 -7.74
CA GLU A 359 -1.63 13.87 -8.72
C GLU A 359 -0.89 13.59 -10.04
N ALA A 360 0.20 12.82 -10.02
CA ALA A 360 1.06 12.56 -11.18
C ALA A 360 0.38 11.66 -12.21
N ASP A 361 0.72 11.73 -13.50
CA ASP A 361 0.08 10.88 -14.52
C ASP A 361 0.34 9.38 -14.30
N ASP A 362 1.50 9.02 -13.77
CA ASP A 362 1.95 7.66 -13.42
C ASP A 362 1.99 7.46 -11.90
N ALA A 363 0.83 7.53 -11.24
CA ALA A 363 0.73 7.59 -9.79
C ALA A 363 1.43 6.44 -9.04
N GLY A 364 1.37 5.20 -9.52
CA GLY A 364 2.05 4.07 -8.88
C GLY A 364 3.57 4.14 -9.05
N CYS A 365 4.05 4.54 -10.23
CA CYS A 365 5.47 4.87 -10.46
C CYS A 365 5.93 6.07 -9.60
N ALA A 366 5.06 7.06 -9.36
CA ALA A 366 5.35 8.18 -8.48
C ALA A 366 5.52 7.74 -7.01
N VAL A 367 4.71 6.79 -6.54
CA VAL A 367 4.91 6.14 -5.23
C VAL A 367 6.26 5.42 -5.20
N ASN A 368 6.60 4.64 -6.23
CA ASN A 368 7.89 3.94 -6.33
C ASN A 368 9.09 4.91 -6.30
N ARG A 369 8.98 6.08 -6.96
CA ARG A 369 10.02 7.14 -6.90
C ARG A 369 10.25 7.61 -5.47
N TRP A 370 9.19 7.83 -4.69
CA TRP A 370 9.29 8.21 -3.29
C TRP A 370 9.84 7.06 -2.42
N GLN A 371 9.39 5.83 -2.61
CA GLN A 371 9.91 4.65 -1.90
C GLN A 371 11.43 4.48 -2.12
N ARG A 372 11.90 4.63 -3.36
CA ARG A 372 13.33 4.63 -3.67
C ARG A 372 14.10 5.74 -2.96
N GLN A 373 13.51 6.94 -2.86
CA GLN A 373 14.15 8.03 -2.12
C GLN A 373 14.25 7.68 -0.65
N ARG A 374 13.16 7.21 -0.02
CA ARG A 374 13.21 6.84 1.40
C ARG A 374 14.15 5.67 1.68
N MET A 375 14.22 4.69 0.79
CA MET A 375 15.19 3.61 0.88
C MET A 375 16.63 4.15 0.86
N ARG A 376 16.97 5.09 -0.03
CA ARG A 376 18.30 5.73 -0.05
C ARG A 376 18.59 6.52 1.22
N ASP A 377 17.63 7.28 1.71
CA ASP A 377 17.79 8.06 2.94
C ASP A 377 18.00 7.12 4.16
N TRP A 378 17.26 6.02 4.22
CA TRP A 378 17.43 4.96 5.22
C TRP A 378 18.83 4.36 5.15
N SER A 379 19.27 3.95 3.95
CA SER A 379 20.62 3.43 3.73
C SER A 379 21.72 4.44 4.07
N ALA A 380 21.44 5.74 3.97
CA ALA A 380 22.34 6.82 4.38
C ALA A 380 22.32 7.09 5.91
N GLY A 381 21.48 6.39 6.67
CA GLY A 381 21.42 6.47 8.12
C GLY A 381 20.37 7.42 8.69
N ASP A 382 19.39 7.88 7.89
CA ASP A 382 18.25 8.65 8.40
C ASP A 382 17.21 7.73 9.07
N PRO A 383 17.07 7.73 10.40
CA PRO A 383 16.13 6.85 11.09
C PRO A 383 14.66 7.21 10.82
N THR A 384 14.37 8.45 10.41
CA THR A 384 13.01 8.88 10.06
C THR A 384 12.54 8.25 8.74
N ALA A 385 13.47 7.72 7.95
CA ALA A 385 13.24 6.96 6.74
C ALA A 385 12.76 5.52 6.99
N SER A 386 12.06 5.25 8.09
CA SER A 386 11.80 3.88 8.54
C SER A 386 11.04 3.03 7.48
N PRO A 387 11.55 1.83 7.15
CA PRO A 387 10.88 0.89 6.23
C PRO A 387 9.47 0.48 6.64
N LEU A 388 9.15 0.61 7.94
CA LEU A 388 7.81 0.33 8.48
C LEU A 388 6.70 1.08 7.75
N TYR A 389 7.02 2.23 7.14
CA TYR A 389 6.07 3.06 6.39
C TYR A 389 6.22 2.90 4.88
N TRP A 390 7.40 3.17 4.33
CA TRP A 390 7.56 3.20 2.88
C TRP A 390 7.52 1.81 2.25
N ALA A 391 8.05 0.77 2.92
CA ALA A 391 8.02 -0.59 2.39
C ALA A 391 6.62 -1.22 2.49
N ALA A 392 5.75 -0.67 3.35
CA ALA A 392 4.37 -1.12 3.52
C ALA A 392 3.49 -0.74 2.33
N LEU A 393 3.83 0.36 1.63
CA LEU A 393 3.02 0.89 0.54
C LEU A 393 3.11 0.00 -0.70
N VAL A 394 1.95 -0.23 -1.30
CA VAL A 394 1.85 -0.96 -2.56
C VAL A 394 0.76 -0.34 -3.42
N SER A 395 0.95 -0.35 -4.74
CA SER A 395 -0.04 0.14 -5.70
C SER A 395 -0.51 -0.98 -6.60
N PHE A 396 -1.83 -1.15 -6.65
CA PHE A 396 -2.56 -2.03 -7.54
C PHE A 396 -3.03 -1.24 -8.74
N ALA A 397 -2.88 -1.77 -9.96
CA ALA A 397 -3.29 -1.04 -11.16
C ALA A 397 -3.97 -1.94 -12.22
N VAL A 398 -4.99 -1.39 -12.88
CA VAL A 398 -5.73 -1.99 -14.01
C VAL A 398 -5.86 -0.99 -15.16
N ASP A 399 -6.41 -1.43 -16.30
CA ASP A 399 -6.77 -0.55 -17.44
C ASP A 399 -5.62 0.28 -18.00
N GLY A 400 -4.39 -0.22 -17.86
CA GLY A 400 -3.19 0.50 -18.31
C GLY A 400 -2.70 1.59 -17.35
N ALA A 401 -3.34 1.79 -16.19
CA ALA A 401 -2.80 2.65 -15.14
C ALA A 401 -1.43 2.16 -14.65
N ARG A 402 -0.62 3.09 -14.15
CA ARG A 402 0.76 2.86 -13.71
C ARG A 402 1.07 3.70 -12.48
#